data_AF-A0A0F8V4V8-F1
#
_entry.id   AF-A0A0F8V4V8-F1
#
_cell.length_a   1.000
_cell.length_b   1.000
_cell.length_c   1.000
_cell.angle_alpha   90.00
_cell.angle_beta   90.00
_cell.angle_gamma   90.00
#
_symmetry.space_group_name_H-M   'P 1'
#
loop_
_entity.id
_entity.type
_entity.pdbx_description
1 polymer ?
#
loop_
_entity_poly.entity_id
_entity_poly.type
_entity_poly.pdbx_seq_one_letter_code
_entity_poly.pdbx_strand_id
1 'polypeptide(L)'
;MNETTPSPTPGPATKPSKSPPAPTAGTKRKRGSAGKYYAVKSGYQPGVYYEWKECLAQVTGYKGAVFQAFYSLEEANAFLTGAKPPTPRGSSPLHAEPTRFYAVQRGRTPGVYTNWAHAQEQIKGFARPRYKKFSTREEAEEFVRLGRETPVLGSASAESKPPGVPGMITETTKEEEGVPFNPGEGHLPPGAEDGFDPNILLDPATGKIVQKTNAQKTATKTRPKAPPGMLRIYTDGSSLKNGKAHASAGVGVYFGPGDSRRNVSEPLKGSRQTNQRAELTAILRALDIAPRHRDVTIFTDSQYAINCVTVWFVKWRRNSWMTADNKPVENKDLVESILSKIEERNELQVKTLFEWVKGHSSDPGNEAADRLAVNGAQRGVSEKKAAAETTRDIPEELFDPYF
;
A
#
# COMPACT_ATOMS: atom_id res chain seq x y z
N MET A 1 15.76 -64.21 61.59
CA MET A 1 16.48 -63.23 62.41
C MET A 1 15.73 -61.91 62.24
N ASN A 2 15.18 -61.41 63.34
CA ASN A 2 14.45 -60.13 63.50
C ASN A 2 15.39 -58.96 63.14
N GLU A 3 14.93 -57.77 62.73
CA GLU A 3 14.24 -56.73 63.53
C GLU A 3 13.37 -55.83 62.61
N THR A 4 12.07 -55.65 62.85
CA THR A 4 11.36 -54.69 63.75
C THR A 4 11.29 -53.23 63.24
N THR A 5 10.09 -52.91 62.70
CA THR A 5 9.24 -51.69 62.65
C THR A 5 9.52 -50.51 63.65
N PRO A 6 8.87 -49.30 63.58
CA PRO A 6 7.55 -48.97 63.00
C PRO A 6 7.34 -47.57 62.34
N SER A 7 6.11 -47.36 61.84
CA SER A 7 5.43 -46.09 61.49
C SER A 7 4.51 -45.63 62.65
N PRO A 8 4.12 -44.33 62.82
CA PRO A 8 2.72 -43.93 62.53
C PRO A 8 2.46 -42.44 62.12
N THR A 9 1.25 -42.19 61.59
CA THR A 9 0.52 -40.96 61.14
C THR A 9 -0.14 -40.15 62.32
N PRO A 10 -1.09 -39.16 62.20
CA PRO A 10 -1.37 -37.96 61.33
C PRO A 10 -1.74 -36.60 62.09
N GLY A 11 -1.74 -35.44 61.36
CA GLY A 11 -2.58 -34.20 61.56
C GLY A 11 -2.27 -33.21 62.73
N PRO A 12 -2.76 -31.92 62.79
CA PRO A 12 -3.83 -31.23 62.03
C PRO A 12 -3.51 -29.78 61.52
N ALA A 13 -4.53 -29.10 60.95
CA ALA A 13 -4.50 -27.78 60.28
C ALA A 13 -4.68 -26.53 61.18
N THR A 14 -4.18 -25.35 60.77
CA THR A 14 -4.79 -24.00 60.93
C THR A 14 -3.94 -22.86 60.31
N LYS A 15 -4.58 -21.92 59.59
CA LYS A 15 -4.14 -20.53 59.25
C LYS A 15 -4.64 -19.56 60.37
N PRO A 16 -4.25 -18.25 60.52
CA PRO A 16 -3.90 -17.28 59.46
C PRO A 16 -2.90 -16.12 59.79
N SER A 17 -2.62 -15.32 58.75
CA SER A 17 -2.20 -13.90 58.71
C SER A 17 -0.83 -13.45 59.25
N LYS A 18 0.00 -12.91 58.35
CA LYS A 18 0.79 -11.67 58.53
C LYS A 18 1.12 -11.08 57.15
N SER A 19 0.91 -9.79 57.05
CA SER A 19 0.93 -8.90 55.88
C SER A 19 2.28 -8.85 55.15
N PRO A 20 2.34 -8.61 53.83
CA PRO A 20 3.59 -8.23 53.17
C PRO A 20 3.89 -6.72 53.34
N PRO A 21 5.17 -6.32 53.35
CA PRO A 21 5.61 -4.96 53.69
C PRO A 21 5.39 -3.96 52.55
N ALA A 22 5.27 -2.69 52.92
CA ALA A 22 5.16 -1.55 52.01
C ALA A 22 6.43 -1.37 51.13
N PRO A 23 6.29 -1.01 49.85
CA PRO A 23 7.44 -0.57 49.05
C PRO A 23 7.69 0.93 49.22
N THR A 24 8.87 1.26 49.72
CA THR A 24 9.48 2.60 49.68
C THR A 24 9.87 2.99 48.26
N ALA A 25 9.86 4.31 48.04
CA ALA A 25 9.90 5.02 46.76
C ALA A 25 11.14 4.75 45.88
N GLY A 26 10.94 4.79 44.55
CA GLY A 26 12.08 4.96 43.64
C GLY A 26 11.97 4.61 42.16
N THR A 27 10.82 4.78 41.47
CA THR A 27 10.83 4.66 39.99
C THR A 27 9.97 5.72 39.32
N LYS A 28 10.60 6.50 38.44
CA LYS A 28 10.03 7.57 37.61
C LYS A 28 8.76 7.09 36.89
N ARG A 29 7.63 7.72 37.21
CA ARG A 29 6.33 7.50 36.55
C ARG A 29 6.41 7.97 35.10
N LYS A 30 6.44 7.01 34.17
CA LYS A 30 6.13 7.20 32.76
C LYS A 30 4.65 7.58 32.65
N ARG A 31 4.36 8.75 32.07
CA ARG A 31 2.99 9.29 31.89
C ARG A 31 2.13 8.25 31.17
N GLY A 32 1.21 7.62 31.91
CA GLY A 32 0.37 6.52 31.45
C GLY A 32 -0.74 6.98 30.52
N SER A 33 -0.92 6.24 29.42
CA SER A 33 -2.13 6.20 28.60
C SER A 33 -3.37 6.15 29.50
N ALA A 34 -4.41 6.93 29.18
CA ALA A 34 -5.72 6.86 29.83
C ALA A 34 -6.14 5.39 30.05
N GLY A 35 -6.32 5.01 31.31
CA GLY A 35 -6.41 3.62 31.75
C GLY A 35 -7.66 2.93 31.21
N LYS A 36 -7.47 1.84 30.45
CA LYS A 36 -8.55 0.93 30.08
C LYS A 36 -8.74 -0.09 31.19
N TYR A 37 -9.99 -0.42 31.49
CA TYR A 37 -10.36 -1.48 32.44
C TYR A 37 -10.70 -2.74 31.65
N TYR A 38 -10.22 -3.90 32.09
CA TYR A 38 -10.42 -5.17 31.40
C TYR A 38 -11.26 -6.10 32.27
N ALA A 39 -12.48 -6.40 31.86
CA ALA A 39 -13.37 -7.29 32.58
C ALA A 39 -13.32 -8.71 32.00
N VAL A 40 -13.09 -9.71 32.85
CA VAL A 40 -13.11 -11.14 32.49
C VAL A 40 -14.34 -11.78 33.13
N LYS A 41 -15.36 -12.09 32.31
CA LYS A 41 -16.61 -12.75 32.75
C LYS A 41 -16.45 -14.27 32.84
N SER A 42 -15.60 -14.85 31.99
CA SER A 42 -15.25 -16.28 32.05
C SER A 42 -13.75 -16.42 31.79
N GLY A 43 -13.03 -17.01 32.73
CA GLY A 43 -11.57 -17.15 32.76
C GLY A 43 -11.13 -17.83 34.05
N TYR A 44 -9.82 -17.99 34.27
CA TYR A 44 -9.29 -18.61 35.48
C TYR A 44 -9.74 -17.88 36.76
N GLN A 45 -9.73 -16.55 36.74
CA GLN A 45 -10.31 -15.70 37.77
C GLN A 45 -11.18 -14.62 37.12
N PRO A 46 -12.52 -14.69 37.26
CA PRO A 46 -13.40 -13.63 36.81
C PRO A 46 -13.23 -12.37 37.66
N GLY A 47 -13.15 -11.20 37.02
CA GLY A 47 -12.88 -9.94 37.70
C GLY A 47 -12.52 -8.79 36.75
N VAL A 48 -12.32 -7.59 37.30
CA VAL A 48 -11.83 -6.42 36.56
C VAL A 48 -10.35 -6.22 36.83
N TYR A 49 -9.58 -6.10 35.76
CA TYR A 49 -8.13 -5.90 35.75
C TYR A 49 -7.80 -4.51 35.20
N TYR A 50 -6.75 -3.90 35.77
CA TYR A 50 -6.32 -2.55 35.40
C TYR A 50 -5.18 -2.59 34.37
N GLU A 51 -4.50 -3.73 34.26
CA GLU A 51 -3.48 -3.98 33.25
C GLU A 51 -3.88 -5.12 32.30
N TRP A 52 -3.58 -4.94 31.01
CA TRP A 52 -3.81 -5.97 30.00
C TRP A 52 -3.06 -7.27 30.31
N LYS A 53 -1.84 -7.17 30.89
CA LYS A 53 -1.02 -8.34 31.24
C LYS A 53 -1.72 -9.25 32.25
N GLU A 54 -2.43 -8.67 33.21
CA GLU A 54 -3.18 -9.41 34.22
C GLU A 54 -4.43 -10.06 33.62
N CYS A 55 -5.17 -9.34 32.77
CA CYS A 55 -6.31 -9.88 32.04
C CYS A 55 -5.89 -11.05 31.12
N LEU A 56 -4.77 -10.90 30.41
CA LEU A 56 -4.28 -11.90 29.46
C LEU A 56 -3.95 -13.23 30.17
N ALA A 57 -3.40 -13.17 31.38
CA ALA A 57 -3.12 -14.35 32.20
C ALA A 57 -4.40 -15.14 32.57
N GLN A 58 -5.55 -14.48 32.65
CA GLN A 58 -6.81 -15.13 33.02
C GLN A 58 -7.55 -15.78 31.85
N VAL A 59 -7.22 -15.38 30.61
CA VAL A 59 -7.94 -15.83 29.40
C VAL A 59 -7.10 -16.78 28.56
N THR A 60 -5.76 -16.70 28.64
CA THR A 60 -4.85 -17.54 27.85
C THR A 60 -4.86 -18.98 28.35
N GLY A 61 -5.37 -19.90 27.53
CA GLY A 61 -5.45 -21.33 27.88
C GLY A 61 -6.79 -21.77 28.48
N TYR A 62 -7.70 -20.83 28.77
CA TYR A 62 -9.04 -21.14 29.29
C TYR A 62 -10.04 -21.38 28.14
N LYS A 63 -10.61 -22.58 28.04
CA LYS A 63 -11.61 -22.91 27.02
C LYS A 63 -12.93 -22.18 27.31
N GLY A 64 -13.34 -21.28 26.41
CA GLY A 64 -14.56 -20.49 26.55
C GLY A 64 -14.37 -19.18 27.33
N ALA A 65 -13.18 -18.58 27.27
CA ALA A 65 -12.92 -17.30 27.93
C ALA A 65 -13.78 -16.16 27.32
N VAL A 66 -14.38 -15.34 28.18
CA VAL A 66 -15.22 -14.18 27.81
C VAL A 66 -14.67 -12.95 28.53
N PHE A 67 -14.11 -12.00 27.77
CA PHE A 67 -13.52 -10.78 28.31
C PHE A 67 -13.75 -9.58 27.39
N GLN A 68 -13.78 -8.37 27.95
CA GLN A 68 -13.97 -7.12 27.20
C GLN A 68 -13.28 -5.93 27.90
N ALA A 69 -12.79 -4.97 27.10
CA ALA A 69 -12.16 -3.75 27.60
C ALA A 69 -13.15 -2.58 27.62
N PHE A 70 -13.14 -1.80 28.70
CA PHE A 70 -14.01 -0.67 28.97
C PHE A 70 -13.20 0.57 29.34
N TYR A 71 -13.80 1.73 29.15
CA TYR A 71 -13.19 3.02 29.52
C TYR A 71 -13.64 3.50 30.91
N SER A 72 -14.67 2.86 31.48
CA SER A 72 -15.14 3.08 32.84
C SER A 72 -15.13 1.78 33.65
N LEU A 73 -14.72 1.87 34.92
CA LEU A 73 -14.78 0.76 35.88
C LEU A 73 -16.22 0.28 36.10
N GLU A 74 -17.19 1.19 35.98
CA GLU A 74 -18.61 0.88 36.16
C GLU A 74 -19.15 0.01 35.02
N GLU A 75 -18.75 0.29 33.77
CA GLU A 75 -19.08 -0.53 32.61
C GLU A 75 -18.41 -1.91 32.68
N ALA A 76 -17.17 -1.97 33.17
CA ALA A 76 -16.46 -3.22 33.40
C ALA A 76 -17.17 -4.11 34.44
N ASN A 77 -17.66 -3.52 35.53
CA ASN A 77 -18.44 -4.25 36.54
C ASN A 77 -19.83 -4.67 36.03
N ALA A 78 -20.46 -3.83 35.20
CA ALA A 78 -21.74 -4.15 34.55
C ALA A 78 -21.61 -5.39 33.64
N PHE A 79 -20.52 -5.50 32.89
CA PHE A 79 -20.22 -6.66 32.05
C PHE A 79 -20.08 -7.97 32.85
N LEU A 80 -19.46 -7.92 34.03
CA LEU A 80 -19.31 -9.09 34.91
C LEU A 80 -20.64 -9.55 35.51
N THR A 81 -21.43 -8.59 35.98
CA THR A 81 -22.73 -8.85 36.64
C THR A 81 -23.85 -9.16 35.64
N GLY A 82 -23.63 -8.90 34.34
CA GLY A 82 -24.66 -9.02 33.31
C GLY A 82 -25.75 -7.94 33.42
N ALA A 83 -25.57 -6.96 34.32
CA ALA A 83 -26.47 -5.82 34.47
C ALA A 83 -26.23 -4.80 33.35
N LYS A 84 -27.29 -4.18 32.85
CA LYS A 84 -27.17 -3.01 31.97
C LYS A 84 -26.69 -1.83 32.83
N PRO A 85 -25.69 -1.03 32.41
CA PRO A 85 -25.19 0.07 33.22
C PRO A 85 -26.34 1.04 33.55
N PRO A 86 -26.42 1.56 34.78
CA PRO A 86 -27.44 2.54 35.14
C PRO A 86 -27.20 3.79 34.30
N THR A 87 -28.12 4.08 33.38
CA THR A 87 -28.17 5.38 32.70
C THR A 87 -28.29 6.47 33.76
N PRO A 88 -27.48 7.55 33.72
CA PRO A 88 -27.59 8.62 34.69
C PRO A 88 -29.03 9.14 34.71
N ARG A 89 -29.64 9.08 35.90
CA ARG A 89 -30.97 9.63 36.16
C ARG A 89 -30.89 11.14 36.05
N GLY A 90 -31.33 11.67 34.91
CA GLY A 90 -31.39 13.12 34.70
C GLY A 90 -31.29 13.57 33.25
N SER A 91 -32.00 12.93 32.31
CA SER A 91 -32.37 13.58 31.04
C SER A 91 -33.39 12.71 30.31
N SER A 92 -34.62 13.18 30.23
CA SER A 92 -35.64 12.65 29.31
C SER A 92 -35.13 12.65 27.86
N PRO A 93 -35.59 11.72 27.00
CA PRO A 93 -35.06 11.51 25.65
C PRO A 93 -35.69 12.50 24.67
N LEU A 94 -35.24 13.75 24.70
CA LEU A 94 -35.56 14.75 23.68
C LEU A 94 -34.25 15.48 23.36
N HIS A 95 -33.73 15.25 22.14
CA HIS A 95 -32.55 15.88 21.54
C HIS A 95 -31.17 15.46 22.08
N ALA A 96 -30.83 14.17 21.94
CA ALA A 96 -29.43 13.79 21.78
C ALA A 96 -29.11 13.84 20.28
N GLU A 97 -28.49 14.93 19.84
CA GLU A 97 -28.08 15.11 18.44
C GLU A 97 -27.20 13.93 18.01
N PRO A 98 -27.52 13.26 16.89
CA PRO A 98 -26.76 12.10 16.45
C PRO A 98 -25.32 12.52 16.13
N THR A 99 -24.36 11.95 16.84
CA THR A 99 -22.92 12.25 16.68
C THR A 99 -22.34 11.84 15.32
N ARG A 100 -23.13 11.14 14.49
CA ARG A 100 -22.72 10.58 13.19
C ARG A 100 -23.90 10.51 12.24
N PHE A 101 -23.71 10.99 11.02
CA PHE A 101 -24.66 10.92 9.91
C PHE A 101 -24.10 10.05 8.77
N TYR A 102 -24.94 9.27 8.14
CA TYR A 102 -24.59 8.36 7.05
C TYR A 102 -25.35 8.78 5.79
N ALA A 103 -24.65 9.34 4.82
CA ALA A 103 -25.24 9.76 3.56
C ALA A 103 -25.16 8.61 2.54
N VAL A 104 -26.30 8.24 1.95
CA VAL A 104 -26.40 7.32 0.82
C VAL A 104 -26.75 8.13 -0.42
N GLN A 105 -25.81 8.24 -1.35
CA GLN A 105 -25.95 8.96 -2.60
C GLN A 105 -26.44 8.04 -3.73
N ARG A 106 -26.03 6.77 -3.71
CA ARG A 106 -26.49 5.72 -4.64
C ARG A 106 -26.79 4.45 -3.85
N GLY A 107 -28.07 4.10 -3.78
CA GLY A 107 -28.64 2.99 -3.04
C GLY A 107 -30.13 2.86 -3.37
N ARG A 108 -30.84 1.94 -2.71
CA ARG A 108 -32.30 1.76 -2.89
C ARG A 108 -33.06 3.06 -2.61
N THR A 109 -32.78 3.67 -1.47
CA THR A 109 -33.30 4.99 -1.09
C THR A 109 -32.13 5.93 -0.78
N PRO A 110 -31.82 6.90 -1.67
CA PRO A 110 -30.82 7.93 -1.39
C PRO A 110 -31.30 8.91 -0.32
N GLY A 111 -30.43 9.23 0.65
CA GLY A 111 -30.77 10.09 1.78
C GLY A 111 -29.73 10.08 2.89
N VAL A 112 -29.96 10.88 3.93
CA VAL A 112 -29.12 10.93 5.13
C VAL A 112 -29.79 10.13 6.24
N TYR A 113 -29.02 9.24 6.86
CA TYR A 113 -29.45 8.35 7.93
C TYR A 113 -28.66 8.63 9.20
N THR A 114 -29.32 8.63 10.35
CA THR A 114 -28.68 8.80 11.66
C THR A 114 -28.23 7.46 12.26
N ASN A 115 -28.62 6.34 11.65
CA ASN A 115 -28.31 4.99 12.09
C ASN A 115 -27.74 4.15 10.94
N TRP A 116 -26.59 3.52 11.18
CA TRP A 116 -25.89 2.67 10.20
C TRP A 116 -26.75 1.48 9.75
N ALA A 117 -27.57 0.89 10.62
CA ALA A 117 -28.40 -0.26 10.26
C ALA A 117 -29.37 0.07 9.10
N HIS A 118 -30.00 1.24 9.15
CA HIS A 118 -30.89 1.73 8.10
C HIS A 118 -30.13 2.08 6.82
N ALA A 119 -28.96 2.74 6.93
CA ALA A 119 -28.13 3.06 5.78
C ALA A 119 -27.63 1.78 5.06
N GLN A 120 -27.26 0.77 5.83
CA GLN A 120 -26.75 -0.50 5.33
C GLN A 120 -27.80 -1.27 4.50
N GLU A 121 -29.08 -1.23 4.90
CA GLU A 121 -30.18 -1.84 4.16
C GLU A 121 -30.36 -1.23 2.75
N GLN A 122 -29.99 0.04 2.57
CA GLN A 122 -30.10 0.73 1.29
C GLN A 122 -28.97 0.38 0.31
N ILE A 123 -27.83 -0.06 0.83
CA ILE A 123 -26.63 -0.35 0.02
C ILE A 123 -26.39 -1.86 -0.16
N LYS A 124 -26.88 -2.70 0.75
CA LYS A 124 -26.64 -4.15 0.74
C LYS A 124 -27.31 -4.80 -0.48
N GLY A 125 -26.49 -5.32 -1.40
CA GLY A 125 -26.94 -5.94 -2.65
C GLY A 125 -27.31 -4.95 -3.75
N PHE A 126 -27.06 -3.66 -3.57
CA PHE A 126 -27.30 -2.64 -4.61
C PHE A 126 -26.08 -2.54 -5.53
N ALA A 127 -26.29 -2.41 -6.85
CA ALA A 127 -25.19 -2.32 -7.81
C ALA A 127 -24.48 -0.96 -7.71
N ARG A 128 -23.19 -0.98 -7.36
CA ARG A 128 -22.29 0.19 -7.25
C ARG A 128 -22.83 1.26 -6.27
N PRO A 129 -23.02 0.92 -4.98
CA PRO A 129 -23.55 1.88 -4.01
C PRO A 129 -22.52 2.97 -3.69
N ARG A 130 -22.97 4.19 -3.48
CA ARG A 130 -22.12 5.35 -3.16
C ARG A 130 -22.64 5.96 -1.86
N TYR A 131 -21.85 5.87 -0.79
CA TYR A 131 -22.23 6.32 0.54
C TYR A 131 -21.00 6.81 1.33
N LYS A 132 -21.21 7.69 2.32
CA LYS A 132 -20.15 8.26 3.15
C LYS A 132 -20.70 8.64 4.54
N LYS A 133 -19.85 8.60 5.56
CA LYS A 133 -20.18 9.01 6.94
C LYS A 133 -19.65 10.43 7.20
N PHE A 134 -20.42 11.22 7.95
CA PHE A 134 -20.17 12.62 8.26
C PHE A 134 -20.39 12.89 9.75
N SER A 135 -19.71 13.91 10.26
CA SER A 135 -19.86 14.39 11.64
C SER A 135 -21.02 15.37 11.79
N THR A 136 -21.42 16.07 10.73
CA THR A 136 -22.53 17.03 10.71
C THR A 136 -23.60 16.57 9.70
N ARG A 137 -24.84 17.00 9.92
CA ARG A 137 -25.97 16.63 9.06
C ARG A 137 -25.88 17.35 7.72
N GLU A 138 -25.45 18.60 7.76
CA GLU A 138 -25.34 19.51 6.62
C GLU A 138 -24.36 18.94 5.58
N GLU A 139 -23.18 18.48 6.01
CA GLU A 139 -22.20 17.84 5.11
C GLU A 139 -22.75 16.55 4.47
N ALA A 140 -23.56 15.79 5.23
CA ALA A 140 -24.20 14.58 4.73
C ALA A 140 -25.26 14.90 3.66
N GLU A 141 -26.04 15.95 3.86
CA GLU A 141 -27.08 16.40 2.93
C GLU A 141 -26.47 16.94 1.63
N GLU A 142 -25.38 17.71 1.72
CA GLU A 142 -24.64 18.18 0.54
C GLU A 142 -24.08 17.04 -0.29
N PHE A 143 -23.54 16.00 0.36
CA PHE A 143 -23.04 14.82 -0.35
C PHE A 143 -24.15 14.09 -1.11
N VAL A 144 -25.37 13.99 -0.56
CA VAL A 144 -26.51 13.40 -1.29
C VAL A 144 -26.94 14.31 -2.44
N ARG A 145 -27.01 15.64 -2.24
CA ARG A 145 -27.39 16.63 -3.26
C ARG A 145 -26.45 16.61 -4.46
N LEU A 146 -25.14 16.57 -4.22
CA LEU A 146 -24.12 16.48 -5.27
C LEU A 146 -24.27 15.25 -6.17
N GLY A 147 -24.95 14.21 -5.71
CA GLY A 147 -25.24 13.01 -6.52
C GLY A 147 -26.53 13.07 -7.31
N ARG A 148 -27.45 13.98 -6.98
CA ARG A 148 -28.69 14.22 -7.72
C ARG A 148 -28.50 15.16 -8.90
N GLU A 149 -27.49 16.03 -8.84
CA GLU A 149 -27.21 17.05 -9.86
C GLU A 149 -26.36 16.56 -11.05
N THR A 150 -26.04 15.26 -11.14
CA THR A 150 -25.50 14.70 -12.38
C THR A 150 -26.65 14.38 -13.35
N PRO A 151 -26.79 15.07 -14.50
CA PRO A 151 -27.79 14.71 -15.50
C PRO A 151 -27.39 13.39 -16.13
N VAL A 152 -28.25 12.38 -16.00
CA VAL A 152 -28.20 11.16 -16.79
C VAL A 152 -28.70 11.54 -18.19
N LEU A 153 -27.79 11.81 -19.11
CA LEU A 153 -28.12 11.95 -20.53
C LEU A 153 -28.31 10.56 -21.14
N GLY A 154 -29.51 10.30 -21.67
CA GLY A 154 -29.73 9.37 -22.78
C GLY A 154 -30.62 8.15 -22.51
N SER A 155 -31.92 8.35 -22.30
CA SER A 155 -32.93 7.35 -22.68
C SER A 155 -33.50 7.72 -24.06
N ALA A 156 -33.28 6.85 -25.04
CA ALA A 156 -33.75 7.01 -26.41
C ALA A 156 -35.26 6.75 -26.52
N SER A 157 -35.97 7.67 -27.18
CA SER A 157 -37.31 7.47 -27.72
C SER A 157 -37.19 7.21 -29.23
N ALA A 158 -38.00 6.28 -29.71
CA ALA A 158 -38.04 5.77 -31.07
C ALA A 158 -38.81 6.67 -32.07
N GLU A 159 -38.82 6.22 -33.33
CA GLU A 159 -39.44 6.78 -34.56
C GLU A 159 -38.51 7.75 -35.32
N SER A 160 -38.25 7.66 -36.64
CA SER A 160 -38.83 6.89 -37.76
C SER A 160 -37.83 6.92 -38.94
N LYS A 161 -37.82 5.89 -39.81
CA LYS A 161 -37.22 5.89 -41.17
C LYS A 161 -38.31 6.40 -42.14
N PRO A 162 -38.01 7.03 -43.32
CA PRO A 162 -37.36 6.34 -44.45
C PRO A 162 -36.53 7.31 -45.38
N PRO A 163 -36.39 7.09 -46.70
CA PRO A 163 -35.21 6.49 -47.33
C PRO A 163 -34.50 7.41 -48.34
N GLY A 164 -33.33 7.00 -48.84
CA GLY A 164 -32.81 7.50 -50.11
C GLY A 164 -31.35 7.97 -50.03
N VAL A 165 -30.48 7.18 -50.64
CA VAL A 165 -29.15 7.60 -51.10
C VAL A 165 -29.30 8.59 -52.26
N PRO A 166 -28.65 9.77 -52.18
CA PRO A 166 -27.90 10.27 -53.34
C PRO A 166 -26.65 11.04 -52.90
N GLY A 167 -25.48 10.39 -52.98
CA GLY A 167 -24.18 10.99 -52.68
C GLY A 167 -23.26 10.97 -53.89
N MET A 168 -23.63 11.65 -54.97
CA MET A 168 -22.68 12.14 -55.96
C MET A 168 -22.92 13.63 -56.11
N ILE A 169 -22.07 14.42 -55.44
CA ILE A 169 -21.91 15.84 -55.73
C ILE A 169 -20.57 16.00 -56.46
N THR A 170 -20.63 16.67 -57.61
CA THR A 170 -19.50 16.99 -58.49
C THR A 170 -19.00 18.40 -58.21
N GLU A 171 -18.75 18.73 -56.95
CA GLU A 171 -18.21 20.05 -56.60
C GLU A 171 -17.07 19.93 -55.59
N THR A 172 -15.87 20.27 -56.09
CA THR A 172 -14.65 20.43 -55.31
C THR A 172 -14.73 21.75 -54.55
N THR A 173 -14.77 21.69 -53.22
CA THR A 173 -14.65 22.86 -52.34
C THR A 173 -13.27 23.51 -52.53
N LYS A 174 -13.26 24.80 -52.84
CA LYS A 174 -12.07 25.67 -52.89
C LYS A 174 -12.11 26.64 -51.71
N GLU A 175 -10.96 26.93 -51.09
CA GLU A 175 -10.80 28.04 -50.15
C GLU A 175 -10.90 29.41 -50.85
N GLU A 176 -11.14 30.47 -50.05
CA GLU A 176 -11.25 31.89 -50.45
C GLU A 176 -10.01 32.47 -51.15
N GLU A 177 -8.88 31.74 -51.27
CA GLU A 177 -7.70 32.19 -52.02
C GLU A 177 -7.12 31.15 -53.00
N GLY A 178 -7.92 30.21 -53.51
CA GLY A 178 -7.59 29.48 -54.74
C GLY A 178 -6.36 28.56 -54.73
N VAL A 179 -5.77 28.25 -53.56
CA VAL A 179 -4.69 27.27 -53.42
C VAL A 179 -5.30 25.87 -53.26
N PRO A 180 -4.93 24.86 -54.08
CA PRO A 180 -5.41 23.50 -53.92
C PRO A 180 -4.79 22.85 -52.66
N PHE A 181 -5.60 22.17 -51.86
CA PHE A 181 -5.11 21.38 -50.73
C PHE A 181 -4.15 20.29 -51.18
N ASN A 182 -3.11 20.06 -50.38
CA ASN A 182 -2.28 18.87 -50.53
C ASN A 182 -3.13 17.59 -50.31
N PRO A 183 -2.81 16.48 -51.01
CA PRO A 183 -3.53 15.23 -50.85
C PRO A 183 -3.58 14.79 -49.37
N GLY A 184 -4.78 14.82 -48.77
CA GLY A 184 -5.03 14.39 -47.39
C GLY A 184 -5.25 15.50 -46.34
N GLU A 185 -5.12 16.78 -46.69
CA GLU A 185 -5.30 17.90 -45.75
C GLU A 185 -6.63 18.66 -45.92
N GLY A 186 -7.49 18.25 -46.85
CA GLY A 186 -8.82 18.86 -47.03
C GLY A 186 -9.73 18.54 -45.84
N HIS A 187 -10.33 19.57 -45.25
CA HIS A 187 -11.35 19.40 -44.22
C HIS A 187 -12.58 18.69 -44.79
N LEU A 188 -13.09 17.70 -44.05
CA LEU A 188 -14.29 16.97 -44.41
C LEU A 188 -15.49 17.93 -44.49
N PRO A 189 -16.34 17.82 -45.52
CA PRO A 189 -17.50 18.70 -45.64
C PRO A 189 -18.45 18.55 -44.44
N PRO A 190 -19.20 19.60 -44.07
CA PRO A 190 -20.12 19.56 -42.94
C PRO A 190 -21.14 18.42 -43.10
N GLY A 191 -21.08 17.42 -42.21
CA GLY A 191 -21.94 16.23 -42.24
C GLY A 191 -21.31 14.95 -42.81
N ALA A 192 -20.06 14.99 -43.29
CA ALA A 192 -19.32 13.78 -43.63
C ALA A 192 -18.68 13.15 -42.38
N GLU A 193 -19.15 11.96 -42.01
CA GLU A 193 -18.42 11.09 -41.09
C GLU A 193 -17.30 10.39 -41.86
N ASP A 194 -16.07 10.41 -41.32
CA ASP A 194 -14.94 9.64 -41.85
C ASP A 194 -15.31 8.15 -41.82
N GLY A 195 -15.69 7.60 -42.96
CA GLY A 195 -16.14 6.22 -43.15
C GLY A 195 -15.02 5.18 -42.99
N PHE A 196 -13.96 5.49 -42.25
CA PHE A 196 -12.85 4.61 -41.99
C PHE A 196 -13.32 3.42 -41.16
N ASP A 197 -13.71 2.33 -41.82
CA ASP A 197 -13.95 1.05 -41.13
C ASP A 197 -12.64 0.65 -40.45
N PRO A 198 -12.59 0.59 -39.11
CA PRO A 198 -11.38 0.30 -38.37
C PRO A 198 -10.84 -1.12 -38.64
N ASN A 199 -11.57 -1.96 -39.38
CA ASN A 199 -11.15 -3.29 -39.82
C ASN A 199 -10.45 -3.31 -41.17
N ILE A 200 -10.32 -2.17 -41.84
CA ILE A 200 -9.74 -2.06 -43.17
C ILE A 200 -8.33 -1.45 -43.07
N LEU A 201 -7.36 -2.04 -43.78
CA LEU A 201 -5.98 -1.57 -43.95
C LEU A 201 -5.73 -1.31 -45.43
N LEU A 202 -5.06 -0.22 -45.74
CA LEU A 202 -4.51 0.00 -47.07
C LEU A 202 -3.13 -0.66 -47.12
N ASP A 203 -2.93 -1.61 -48.03
CA ASP A 203 -1.63 -2.23 -48.24
C ASP A 203 -0.69 -1.24 -48.95
N PRO A 204 0.40 -0.79 -48.31
CA PRO A 204 1.29 0.22 -48.88
C PRO A 204 2.06 -0.27 -50.12
N ALA A 205 2.16 -1.58 -50.36
CA ALA A 205 2.83 -2.12 -51.53
C ALA A 205 1.91 -2.24 -52.75
N THR A 206 0.62 -2.47 -52.54
CA THR A 206 -0.34 -2.75 -53.62
C THR A 206 -1.41 -1.68 -53.77
N GLY A 207 -1.52 -0.75 -52.83
CA GLY A 207 -2.57 0.28 -52.78
C GLY A 207 -3.98 -0.30 -52.61
N LYS A 208 -4.10 -1.61 -52.34
CA LYS A 208 -5.39 -2.30 -52.24
C LYS A 208 -5.90 -2.27 -50.81
N ILE A 209 -7.21 -2.22 -50.72
CA ILE A 209 -7.98 -2.23 -49.48
C ILE A 209 -8.06 -3.69 -49.00
N VAL A 210 -7.41 -4.02 -47.89
CA VAL A 210 -7.33 -5.37 -47.31
C VAL A 210 -7.96 -5.37 -45.92
N GLN A 211 -8.75 -6.39 -45.58
CA GLN A 211 -9.28 -6.52 -44.22
C GLN A 211 -8.21 -7.01 -43.24
N LYS A 212 -8.17 -6.41 -42.04
CA LYS A 212 -7.28 -6.80 -40.94
C LYS A 212 -7.45 -8.28 -40.62
N THR A 213 -6.35 -9.01 -40.55
CA THR A 213 -6.35 -10.41 -40.11
C THR A 213 -6.77 -10.52 -38.64
N ASN A 214 -7.27 -11.68 -38.21
CA ASN A 214 -7.64 -11.90 -36.80
C ASN A 214 -6.47 -11.63 -35.83
N ALA A 215 -5.23 -11.90 -36.25
CA ALA A 215 -4.01 -11.58 -35.49
C ALA A 215 -3.77 -10.06 -35.35
N GLN A 216 -4.03 -9.27 -36.41
CA GLN A 216 -3.92 -7.80 -36.36
C GLN A 216 -5.05 -7.17 -35.53
N LYS A 217 -6.25 -7.76 -35.58
CA LYS A 217 -7.40 -7.37 -34.75
C LYS A 217 -7.12 -7.61 -33.25
N THR A 218 -6.44 -8.71 -32.88
CA THR A 218 -6.05 -8.98 -31.49
C THR A 218 -4.86 -8.13 -31.02
N ALA A 219 -3.88 -7.84 -31.88
CA ALA A 219 -2.74 -6.98 -31.55
C ALA A 219 -3.12 -5.53 -31.19
N THR A 220 -4.25 -5.04 -31.72
CA THR A 220 -4.76 -3.70 -31.37
C THR A 220 -5.52 -3.71 -30.02
N LYS A 221 -6.10 -4.85 -29.63
CA LYS A 221 -6.76 -5.04 -28.32
C LYS A 221 -5.77 -5.18 -27.16
N THR A 222 -4.51 -5.55 -27.40
CA THR A 222 -3.47 -5.66 -26.37
C THR A 222 -2.78 -4.35 -26.04
N ARG A 223 -3.14 -3.23 -26.69
CA ARG A 223 -2.70 -1.91 -26.26
C ARG A 223 -3.58 -1.49 -25.07
N PRO A 224 -3.07 -1.42 -23.82
CA PRO A 224 -3.91 -1.13 -22.69
C PRO A 224 -4.39 0.32 -22.77
N LYS A 225 -5.65 0.51 -23.17
CA LYS A 225 -6.39 1.77 -23.03
C LYS A 225 -6.94 1.86 -21.60
N ALA A 226 -6.03 1.97 -20.63
CA ALA A 226 -6.39 2.37 -19.27
C ALA A 226 -6.06 3.86 -19.10
N PRO A 227 -6.84 4.66 -18.34
CA PRO A 227 -6.31 5.91 -17.77
C PRO A 227 -4.97 5.57 -17.09
N PRO A 228 -3.94 6.43 -17.10
CA PRO A 228 -2.58 6.03 -16.75
C PRO A 228 -2.59 5.40 -15.35
N GLY A 229 -2.68 4.07 -15.33
CA GLY A 229 -2.72 3.31 -14.10
C GLY A 229 -1.42 3.60 -13.38
N MET A 230 -1.49 3.73 -12.06
CA MET A 230 -0.30 3.91 -11.24
C MET A 230 0.78 2.92 -11.69
N LEU A 231 1.96 3.47 -12.02
CA LEU A 231 3.06 2.68 -12.55
C LEU A 231 3.53 1.71 -11.47
N ARG A 232 3.42 0.42 -11.76
CA ARG A 232 3.83 -0.65 -10.85
C ARG A 232 5.30 -0.93 -11.08
N ILE A 233 6.10 -0.82 -10.02
CA ILE A 233 7.53 -1.04 -10.07
C ILE A 233 7.86 -2.05 -8.98
N TYR A 234 8.57 -3.11 -9.32
CA TYR A 234 9.04 -4.10 -8.36
C TYR A 234 10.52 -3.87 -8.09
N THR A 235 10.91 -3.94 -6.82
CA THR A 235 12.29 -3.68 -6.39
C THR A 235 12.74 -4.75 -5.42
N ASP A 236 13.98 -5.21 -5.60
CA ASP A 236 14.61 -6.23 -4.77
C ASP A 236 16.12 -5.97 -4.65
N GLY A 237 16.71 -6.42 -3.55
CA GLY A 237 18.12 -6.32 -3.23
C GLY A 237 18.68 -7.66 -2.78
N SER A 238 19.68 -8.16 -3.50
CA SER A 238 20.32 -9.43 -3.19
C SER A 238 21.77 -9.23 -2.78
N SER A 239 22.25 -9.96 -1.78
CA SER A 239 23.66 -9.94 -1.36
C SER A 239 24.24 -11.34 -1.26
N LEU A 240 25.29 -11.57 -2.04
CA LEU A 240 26.11 -12.78 -1.97
C LEU A 240 27.13 -12.62 -0.85
N LYS A 241 27.20 -13.62 0.04
CA LYS A 241 28.13 -13.67 1.19
C LYS A 241 28.01 -12.44 2.10
N ASN A 242 26.78 -12.06 2.44
CA ASN A 242 26.46 -10.89 3.27
C ASN A 242 27.34 -10.80 4.54
N GLY A 243 27.90 -9.61 4.82
CA GLY A 243 28.72 -9.34 6.00
C GLY A 243 30.18 -9.82 5.95
N LYS A 244 30.65 -10.38 4.82
CA LYS A 244 32.06 -10.80 4.64
C LYS A 244 32.84 -9.82 3.75
N ALA A 245 34.17 -9.85 3.82
CA ALA A 245 35.06 -8.96 3.05
C ALA A 245 34.85 -9.03 1.52
N HIS A 246 34.44 -10.19 0.99
CA HIS A 246 34.15 -10.40 -0.43
C HIS A 246 32.64 -10.41 -0.73
N ALA A 247 31.84 -9.74 0.10
CA ALA A 247 30.43 -9.56 -0.18
C ALA A 247 30.24 -8.77 -1.49
N SER A 248 29.25 -9.18 -2.26
CA SER A 248 28.80 -8.46 -3.45
C SER A 248 27.29 -8.41 -3.40
N ALA A 249 26.72 -7.22 -3.46
CA ALA A 249 25.29 -7.01 -3.50
C ALA A 249 24.88 -6.47 -4.85
N GLY A 250 23.61 -6.67 -5.19
CA GLY A 250 23.04 -6.33 -6.48
C GLY A 250 21.66 -5.74 -6.32
N VAL A 251 21.33 -4.86 -7.26
CA VAL A 251 20.13 -4.04 -7.28
C VAL A 251 19.26 -4.50 -8.44
N GLY A 252 18.02 -4.88 -8.13
CA GLY A 252 17.02 -5.30 -9.11
C GLY A 252 15.84 -4.33 -9.14
N VAL A 253 15.53 -3.81 -10.33
CA VAL A 253 14.30 -3.00 -10.55
C VAL A 253 13.57 -3.52 -11.78
N TYR A 254 12.29 -3.81 -11.63
CA TYR A 254 11.46 -4.38 -12.69
C TYR A 254 10.18 -3.57 -12.92
N PHE A 255 10.05 -3.02 -14.13
CA PHE A 255 8.89 -2.24 -14.58
C PHE A 255 7.88 -3.10 -15.36
N GLY A 256 8.30 -4.24 -15.90
CA GLY A 256 7.42 -5.19 -16.59
C GLY A 256 8.08 -5.94 -17.75
N PRO A 257 7.36 -6.92 -18.32
CA PRO A 257 7.84 -7.69 -19.46
C PRO A 257 7.81 -6.81 -20.71
N GLY A 258 8.93 -6.75 -21.44
CA GLY A 258 9.09 -5.90 -22.63
C GLY A 258 9.64 -4.49 -22.35
N ASP A 259 9.91 -4.17 -21.09
CA ASP A 259 10.48 -2.90 -20.67
C ASP A 259 11.97 -2.99 -20.33
N SER A 260 12.73 -3.67 -21.19
CA SER A 260 14.15 -3.95 -20.96
C SER A 260 15.00 -2.68 -20.80
N ARG A 261 14.50 -1.52 -21.21
CA ARG A 261 15.21 -0.23 -21.07
C ARG A 261 15.13 0.34 -19.64
N ARG A 262 14.04 0.05 -18.91
CA ARG A 262 13.84 0.54 -17.54
C ARG A 262 14.11 -0.54 -16.49
N ASN A 263 14.12 -1.81 -16.87
CA ASN A 263 14.53 -2.91 -16.00
C ASN A 263 16.03 -2.80 -15.68
N VAL A 264 16.38 -2.73 -14.40
CA VAL A 264 17.76 -2.55 -13.93
C VAL A 264 18.26 -3.81 -13.26
N SER A 265 19.47 -4.20 -13.65
CA SER A 265 20.29 -5.20 -12.96
C SER A 265 21.72 -4.66 -12.88
N GLU A 266 22.09 -4.13 -11.72
CA GLU A 266 23.42 -3.55 -11.49
C GLU A 266 24.04 -4.03 -10.17
N PRO A 267 25.38 -4.13 -10.09
CA PRO A 267 26.05 -4.32 -8.81
C PRO A 267 25.88 -3.09 -7.93
N LEU A 268 25.73 -3.31 -6.63
CA LEU A 268 25.71 -2.23 -5.64
C LEU A 268 27.08 -1.54 -5.65
N LYS A 269 27.08 -0.22 -5.80
CA LYS A 269 28.31 0.58 -5.80
C LYS A 269 28.78 0.90 -4.38
N GLY A 270 30.10 1.00 -4.20
CA GLY A 270 30.74 1.40 -2.95
C GLY A 270 31.26 0.23 -2.11
N SER A 271 31.89 0.56 -0.99
CA SER A 271 32.54 -0.43 -0.10
C SER A 271 31.56 -1.24 0.74
N ARG A 272 30.37 -0.68 1.04
CA ARG A 272 29.35 -1.31 1.88
C ARG A 272 28.43 -2.20 1.05
N GLN A 273 28.69 -3.49 1.07
CA GLN A 273 27.97 -4.50 0.30
C GLN A 273 27.03 -5.30 1.22
N THR A 274 25.83 -4.76 1.48
CA THR A 274 24.84 -5.39 2.36
C THR A 274 23.48 -5.50 1.66
N ASN A 275 22.67 -6.48 2.07
CA ASN A 275 21.32 -6.66 1.54
C ASN A 275 20.48 -5.38 1.70
N GLN A 276 20.43 -4.87 2.94
CA GLN A 276 19.63 -3.69 3.29
C GLN A 276 19.96 -2.46 2.45
N ARG A 277 21.24 -2.30 2.09
CA ARG A 277 21.68 -1.18 1.26
C ARG A 277 21.29 -1.40 -0.21
N ALA A 278 21.34 -2.63 -0.70
CA ALA A 278 20.87 -2.98 -2.03
C ALA A 278 19.37 -2.73 -2.19
N GLU A 279 18.57 -3.13 -1.20
CA GLU A 279 17.11 -2.88 -1.16
C GLU A 279 16.76 -1.39 -1.26
N LEU A 280 17.41 -0.55 -0.42
CA LEU A 280 17.21 0.90 -0.46
C LEU A 280 17.67 1.49 -1.79
N THR A 281 18.78 1.00 -2.34
CA THR A 281 19.28 1.45 -3.65
C THR A 281 18.31 1.06 -4.77
N ALA A 282 17.65 -0.09 -4.69
CA ALA A 282 16.63 -0.51 -5.65
C ALA A 282 15.44 0.45 -5.67
N ILE A 283 14.96 0.86 -4.49
CA ILE A 283 13.91 1.89 -4.36
C ILE A 283 14.38 3.23 -4.95
N LEU A 284 15.60 3.66 -4.64
CA LEU A 284 16.14 4.91 -5.18
C LEU A 284 16.21 4.87 -6.71
N ARG A 285 16.70 3.76 -7.29
CA ARG A 285 16.76 3.57 -8.74
C ARG A 285 15.40 3.51 -9.40
N ALA A 286 14.43 2.86 -8.76
CA ALA A 286 13.05 2.88 -9.21
C ALA A 286 12.52 4.31 -9.32
N LEU A 287 12.78 5.16 -8.33
CA LEU A 287 12.34 6.56 -8.33
C LEU A 287 13.08 7.45 -9.32
N ASP A 288 14.39 7.19 -9.55
CA ASP A 288 15.18 7.91 -10.55
C ASP A 288 14.68 7.65 -11.99
N ILE A 289 14.29 6.41 -12.28
CA ILE A 289 13.85 5.98 -13.61
C ILE A 289 12.37 6.28 -13.85
N ALA A 290 11.57 6.27 -12.78
CA ALA A 290 10.14 6.53 -12.87
C ALA A 290 9.85 7.96 -13.34
N PRO A 291 8.86 8.18 -14.22
CA PRO A 291 8.44 9.52 -14.61
C PRO A 291 7.94 10.29 -13.39
N ARG A 292 8.47 11.50 -13.18
CA ARG A 292 8.12 12.37 -12.03
C ARG A 292 6.66 12.83 -12.02
N HIS A 293 6.01 12.87 -13.18
CA HIS A 293 4.64 13.36 -13.38
C HIS A 293 3.57 12.25 -13.39
N ARG A 294 3.91 11.03 -12.95
CA ARG A 294 2.97 9.90 -12.92
C ARG A 294 2.98 9.23 -11.56
N ASP A 295 1.80 8.83 -11.08
CA ASP A 295 1.67 8.05 -9.85
C ASP A 295 2.41 6.71 -9.95
N VAL A 296 3.11 6.30 -8.88
CA VAL A 296 3.89 5.06 -8.81
C VAL A 296 3.52 4.24 -7.57
N THR A 297 3.42 2.92 -7.73
CA THR A 297 3.40 1.96 -6.61
C THR A 297 4.65 1.11 -6.70
N ILE A 298 5.46 1.16 -5.64
CA ILE A 298 6.66 0.34 -5.48
C ILE A 298 6.30 -0.89 -4.65
N PHE A 299 6.52 -2.06 -5.25
CA PHE A 299 6.36 -3.37 -4.63
C PHE A 299 7.73 -3.88 -4.18
N THR A 300 7.87 -4.22 -2.90
CA THR A 300 9.10 -4.78 -2.34
C THR A 300 8.76 -5.74 -1.21
N ASP A 301 9.57 -6.79 -1.04
CA ASP A 301 9.46 -7.70 0.10
C ASP A 301 10.28 -7.24 1.31
N SER A 302 11.11 -6.21 1.14
CA SER A 302 11.91 -5.61 2.20
C SER A 302 11.07 -4.72 3.11
N GLN A 303 10.57 -5.31 4.21
CA GLN A 303 9.95 -4.54 5.29
C GLN A 303 10.88 -3.48 5.86
N TYR A 304 12.20 -3.74 5.87
CA TYR A 304 13.18 -2.76 6.32
C TYR A 304 13.13 -1.50 5.43
N ALA A 305 13.18 -1.67 4.11
CA ALA A 305 13.21 -0.54 3.19
C ALA A 305 11.90 0.27 3.27
N ILE A 306 10.74 -0.41 3.31
CA ILE A 306 9.43 0.23 3.50
C ILE A 306 9.40 1.01 4.81
N ASN A 307 9.79 0.40 5.94
CA ASN A 307 9.75 1.07 7.23
C ASN A 307 10.70 2.26 7.31
N CYS A 308 11.86 2.20 6.65
CA CYS A 308 12.80 3.33 6.58
C CYS A 308 12.13 4.55 5.95
N VAL A 309 11.43 4.37 4.82
CA VAL A 309 10.86 5.49 4.04
C VAL A 309 9.45 5.90 4.46
N THR A 310 8.77 5.11 5.30
CA THR A 310 7.39 5.39 5.73
C THR A 310 7.26 5.74 7.22
N VAL A 311 7.89 4.98 8.11
CA VAL A 311 7.67 5.09 9.57
C VAL A 311 8.88 5.72 10.26
N TRP A 312 10.08 5.20 10.00
CA TRP A 312 11.26 5.51 10.80
C TRP A 312 11.87 6.86 10.48
N PHE A 313 11.83 7.31 9.22
CA PHE A 313 12.41 8.60 8.85
C PHE A 313 11.83 9.77 9.64
N VAL A 314 10.53 9.74 10.00
CA VAL A 314 9.88 10.80 10.78
C VAL A 314 10.57 10.95 12.14
N LYS A 315 10.85 9.82 12.79
CA LYS A 315 11.55 9.80 14.08
C LYS A 315 13.02 10.19 13.91
N TRP A 316 13.69 9.70 12.88
CA TRP A 316 15.10 10.01 12.63
C TRP A 316 15.32 11.48 12.30
N ARG A 317 14.49 12.10 11.46
CA ARG A 317 14.54 13.53 11.13
C ARG A 317 14.40 14.40 12.38
N ARG A 318 13.52 14.01 13.33
CA ARG A 318 13.36 14.70 14.61
C ARG A 318 14.55 14.51 15.55
N ASN A 319 15.20 13.35 15.50
CA ASN A 319 16.34 13.02 16.36
C ASN A 319 17.69 13.29 15.67
N SER A 320 17.75 14.21 14.69
CA SER A 320 18.97 14.57 13.95
C SER A 320 19.72 13.37 13.36
N TRP A 321 18.96 12.36 12.90
CA TRP A 321 19.48 11.10 12.34
C TRP A 321 20.35 10.25 13.28
N MET A 322 20.00 10.27 14.57
CA MET A 322 20.64 9.44 15.59
C MET A 322 19.72 8.30 16.04
N THR A 323 20.29 7.13 16.25
CA THR A 323 19.62 5.98 16.88
C THR A 323 19.46 6.19 18.39
N ALA A 324 18.71 5.30 19.05
CA ALA A 324 18.55 5.36 20.51
C ALA A 324 19.89 5.23 21.27
N ASP A 325 20.88 4.59 20.64
CA ASP A 325 22.22 4.38 21.18
C ASP A 325 23.19 5.53 20.86
N ASN A 326 22.69 6.68 20.39
CA ASN A 326 23.49 7.82 19.92
C ASN A 326 24.46 7.48 18.78
N LYS A 327 24.15 6.47 17.97
CA LYS A 327 24.90 6.18 16.75
C LYS A 327 24.22 6.82 15.56
N PRO A 328 24.96 7.25 14.52
CA PRO A 328 24.35 7.71 13.29
C PRO A 328 23.53 6.57 12.66
N VAL A 329 22.34 6.90 12.14
CA VAL A 329 21.47 5.94 11.47
C VAL A 329 22.18 5.31 10.28
N GLU A 330 22.15 3.98 10.19
CA GLU A 330 22.72 3.25 9.07
C GLU A 330 21.98 3.57 7.77
N ASN A 331 22.75 3.71 6.67
CA ASN A 331 22.24 4.03 5.33
C ASN A 331 21.43 5.34 5.25
N LYS A 332 21.68 6.30 6.17
CA LYS A 332 21.10 7.65 6.15
C LYS A 332 21.16 8.27 4.75
N ASP A 333 22.30 8.14 4.09
CA ASP A 333 22.58 8.69 2.77
C ASP A 333 21.54 8.27 1.70
N LEU A 334 21.15 6.99 1.71
CA LEU A 334 20.16 6.48 0.77
C LEU A 334 18.75 6.88 1.17
N VAL A 335 18.41 6.80 2.46
CA VAL A 335 17.07 7.15 2.94
C VAL A 335 16.78 8.63 2.68
N GLU A 336 17.73 9.52 2.95
CA GLU A 336 17.62 10.95 2.69
C GLU A 336 17.44 11.24 1.18
N SER A 337 18.20 10.56 0.32
CA SER A 337 18.07 10.68 -1.13
C SER A 337 16.69 10.22 -1.64
N ILE A 338 16.17 9.10 -1.11
CA ILE A 338 14.84 8.59 -1.45
C ILE A 338 13.75 9.57 -1.01
N LEU A 339 13.86 10.11 0.20
CA LEU A 339 12.89 11.07 0.72
C LEU A 339 12.87 12.34 -0.11
N SER A 340 14.03 12.86 -0.50
CA SER A 340 14.11 14.02 -1.41
C SER A 340 13.38 13.74 -2.73
N LYS A 341 13.53 12.54 -3.32
CA LYS A 341 12.77 12.15 -4.52
C LYS A 341 11.27 12.03 -4.30
N ILE A 342 10.85 11.55 -3.13
CA ILE A 342 9.43 11.47 -2.78
C ILE A 342 8.85 12.87 -2.56
N GLU A 343 9.58 13.77 -1.91
CA GLU A 343 9.20 15.17 -1.69
C GLU A 343 9.05 15.91 -3.03
N GLU A 344 10.05 15.82 -3.94
CA GLU A 344 9.97 16.37 -5.32
C GLU A 344 8.70 15.90 -6.06
N ARG A 345 8.30 14.65 -5.85
CA ARG A 345 7.11 14.06 -6.49
C ARG A 345 5.82 14.55 -5.84
N ASN A 346 5.81 14.71 -4.51
CA ASN A 346 4.66 15.24 -3.79
C ASN A 346 4.38 16.71 -4.17
N GLU A 347 5.41 17.51 -4.45
CA GLU A 347 5.27 18.88 -4.96
C GLU A 347 4.55 18.92 -6.31
N LEU A 348 4.75 17.91 -7.16
CA LEU A 348 4.05 17.73 -8.43
C LEU A 348 2.64 17.11 -8.28
N GLN A 349 2.15 16.96 -7.05
CA GLN A 349 0.86 16.38 -6.71
C GLN A 349 0.67 14.92 -7.19
N VAL A 350 1.77 14.19 -7.42
CA VAL A 350 1.71 12.76 -7.76
C VAL A 350 1.89 11.89 -6.53
N LYS A 351 1.29 10.69 -6.56
CA LYS A 351 1.34 9.74 -5.46
C LYS A 351 2.49 8.75 -5.62
N THR A 352 3.19 8.50 -4.51
CA THR A 352 4.17 7.43 -4.38
C THR A 352 3.70 6.49 -3.29
N LEU A 353 3.24 5.29 -3.67
CA LEU A 353 2.77 4.26 -2.75
C LEU A 353 3.81 3.15 -2.61
N PHE A 354 3.83 2.52 -1.44
CA PHE A 354 4.64 1.34 -1.16
C PHE A 354 3.72 0.19 -0.77
N GLU A 355 3.89 -0.96 -1.42
CA GLU A 355 3.18 -2.18 -1.11
C GLU A 355 4.18 -3.26 -0.72
N TRP A 356 3.98 -3.85 0.46
CA TRP A 356 4.77 -4.99 0.89
C TRP A 356 4.26 -6.25 0.21
N VAL A 357 5.14 -6.95 -0.48
CA VAL A 357 4.87 -8.28 -1.04
C VAL A 357 5.61 -9.32 -0.23
N LYS A 358 5.07 -10.54 -0.17
CA LYS A 358 5.74 -11.61 0.55
C LYS A 358 6.88 -12.15 -0.30
N GLY A 359 8.10 -12.14 0.22
CA GLY A 359 9.25 -12.79 -0.42
C GLY A 359 8.95 -14.27 -0.69
N HIS A 360 9.34 -14.75 -1.88
CA HIS A 360 9.04 -16.10 -2.39
C HIS A 360 7.55 -16.46 -2.51
N SER A 361 6.64 -15.48 -2.42
CA SER A 361 5.30 -15.67 -3.00
C SER A 361 5.44 -15.63 -4.51
N SER A 362 4.69 -16.47 -5.23
CA SER A 362 4.75 -16.60 -6.69
C SER A 362 4.23 -15.36 -7.44
N ASP A 363 4.59 -14.14 -7.02
CA ASP A 363 4.38 -12.91 -7.78
C ASP A 363 5.48 -12.82 -8.86
N PRO A 364 5.12 -12.94 -10.15
CA PRO A 364 6.09 -12.92 -11.23
C PRO A 364 6.94 -11.64 -11.30
N GLY A 365 6.42 -10.51 -10.78
CA GLY A 365 7.14 -9.25 -10.75
C GLY A 365 8.23 -9.21 -9.68
N ASN A 366 7.96 -9.77 -8.50
CA ASN A 366 8.96 -9.87 -7.44
C ASN A 366 10.05 -10.88 -7.83
N GLU A 367 9.68 -12.04 -8.38
CA GLU A 367 10.64 -13.03 -8.89
C GLU A 367 11.51 -12.48 -10.03
N ALA A 368 10.97 -11.57 -10.85
CA ALA A 368 11.75 -10.88 -11.87
C ALA A 368 12.74 -9.89 -11.24
N ALA A 369 12.32 -9.13 -10.23
CA ALA A 369 13.20 -8.21 -9.50
C ALA A 369 14.32 -8.95 -8.76
N ASP A 370 14.02 -10.04 -8.05
CA ASP A 370 15.00 -10.91 -7.38
C ASP A 370 16.06 -11.40 -8.36
N ARG A 371 15.61 -11.93 -9.51
CA ARG A 371 16.52 -12.42 -10.56
C ARG A 371 17.45 -11.33 -11.09
N LEU A 372 16.95 -10.11 -11.25
CA LEU A 372 17.76 -8.95 -11.64
C LEU A 372 18.76 -8.57 -10.54
N ALA A 373 18.35 -8.62 -9.27
CA ALA A 373 19.21 -8.32 -8.13
C ALA A 373 20.33 -9.36 -7.98
N VAL A 374 20.02 -10.66 -8.08
CA VAL A 374 20.99 -11.76 -8.07
C VAL A 374 21.99 -11.62 -9.21
N ASN A 375 21.51 -11.35 -10.43
CA ASN A 375 22.39 -11.12 -11.58
C ASN A 375 23.34 -9.92 -11.34
N GLY A 376 22.82 -8.82 -10.78
CA GLY A 376 23.62 -7.65 -10.41
C GLY A 376 24.71 -7.99 -9.40
N ALA A 377 24.39 -8.77 -8.37
CA ALA A 377 25.35 -9.19 -7.35
C ALA A 377 26.46 -10.05 -7.95
N GLN A 378 26.10 -10.96 -8.86
CA GLN A 378 27.02 -11.89 -9.51
C GLN A 378 27.94 -11.20 -10.52
N ARG A 379 27.43 -10.19 -11.23
CA ARG A 379 28.26 -9.27 -12.03
C ARG A 379 29.28 -8.55 -11.16
N GLY A 380 28.89 -8.04 -9.99
CA GLY A 380 29.80 -7.40 -9.05
C GLY A 380 30.92 -8.32 -8.54
N VAL A 381 30.64 -9.62 -8.34
CA VAL A 381 31.68 -10.61 -8.02
C VAL A 381 32.66 -10.77 -9.18
N SER A 382 32.14 -10.87 -10.40
CA SER A 382 32.93 -11.06 -11.62
C SER A 382 33.81 -9.85 -11.91
N GLU A 383 33.27 -8.63 -11.76
CA GLU A 383 34.00 -7.36 -11.93
C GLU A 383 35.11 -7.22 -10.89
N LYS A 384 34.86 -7.56 -9.62
CA LYS A 384 35.91 -7.56 -8.58
C LYS A 384 37.00 -8.59 -8.86
N LYS A 385 36.63 -9.77 -9.37
CA LYS A 385 37.58 -10.81 -9.74
C LYS A 385 38.46 -10.35 -10.92
N ALA A 386 37.85 -9.81 -11.97
CA ALA A 386 38.56 -9.27 -13.12
C ALA A 386 39.51 -8.13 -12.72
N ALA A 387 39.04 -7.19 -11.88
CA ALA A 387 39.89 -6.12 -11.36
C ALA A 387 41.10 -6.64 -10.58
N ALA A 388 40.90 -7.64 -9.72
CA ALA A 388 41.98 -8.27 -8.96
C ALA A 388 42.97 -9.05 -9.83
N GLU A 389 42.52 -9.65 -10.94
CA GLU A 389 43.39 -10.28 -11.95
C GLU A 389 44.20 -9.23 -12.71
N THR A 390 43.58 -8.15 -13.18
CA THR A 390 44.30 -7.03 -13.82
C THR A 390 45.34 -6.39 -12.91
N THR A 391 45.08 -6.29 -11.60
CA THR A 391 46.06 -5.70 -10.66
C THR A 391 47.25 -6.62 -10.42
N ARG A 392 47.11 -7.94 -10.65
CA ARG A 392 48.21 -8.91 -10.57
C ARG A 392 49.09 -8.91 -11.82
N ASP A 393 48.55 -8.48 -12.94
CA ASP A 393 49.26 -8.41 -14.24
C ASP A 393 49.99 -7.07 -14.46
N ILE A 394 49.99 -6.16 -13.47
CA ILE A 394 50.78 -4.92 -13.52
C ILE A 394 52.23 -5.25 -13.14
N PRO A 395 53.22 -5.04 -14.02
CA PRO A 395 54.63 -5.28 -13.69
C PRO A 395 55.07 -4.42 -12.50
N GLU A 396 55.80 -5.04 -11.57
CA GLU A 396 56.34 -4.40 -10.36
C GLU A 396 57.29 -3.21 -10.68
N GLU A 397 57.76 -3.10 -11.92
CA GLU A 397 58.62 -2.02 -12.43
C GLU A 397 57.93 -0.64 -12.55
N LEU A 398 56.61 -0.54 -12.36
CA LEU A 398 55.88 0.74 -12.32
C LEU A 398 55.69 1.32 -10.91
N PHE A 399 56.11 0.60 -9.87
CA PHE A 399 56.16 1.10 -8.50
C PHE A 399 57.61 1.40 -8.13
N ASP A 400 58.22 2.40 -8.79
CA ASP A 400 59.47 2.97 -8.30
C ASP A 400 59.15 3.92 -7.12
N PRO A 401 59.60 3.64 -5.89
CA PRO A 401 59.38 4.51 -4.74
C PRO A 401 60.24 5.80 -4.76
N TYR A 402 60.97 6.08 -5.85
CA TYR A 402 61.87 7.23 -5.97
C TYR A 402 61.52 8.26 -7.06
N PHE A 403 60.26 8.39 -7.46
CA PHE A 403 59.79 9.52 -8.27
C PHE A 403 58.68 10.34 -7.62
#